data_AF-A0A2A3EEV8-F1
#
_entry.id   AF-A0A2A3EEV8-F1
#
_cell.length_a   1.000
_cell.length_b   1.000
_cell.length_c   1.000
_cell.angle_alpha   90.00
_cell.angle_beta   90.00
_cell.angle_gamma   90.00
#
_symmetry.space_group_name_H-M   'P 1'
#
loop_
_entity.id
_entity.type
_entity.pdbx_description
1 polymer ?
#
loop_
_entity_poly.entity_id
_entity_poly.type
_entity_poly.pdbx_seq_one_letter_code
_entity_poly.pdbx_strand_id
1 'polypeptide(L)'
;MTLAIVVDICTANNDTWDKIREKKARLVKKLKKDFRKLKKQEGAVKLVGSENGGHEAFDKKSFEYSQTVFKIDHLKEQFFSNFKELGNVEILHDGKWGSVCDDEWDYLEANVVCRQLGFDGAIKPTANGHFGQARRRYWMDNVYCDGSEDELSKCRFDGWGASDCEGGEAAGVICARDQQQQEAEDGVRERSKARRKPEKRRIKDTHQQGVAIRLAGGRVHSEGRVEVKLGRSDWGVICGDGWSLFEAAVVCRQLGLGYASDAVQTNFFGGEKTPMAISGVQCRGNESSLTDCLHDKLLDCPGNFFFNSK
;
A
#
# COMPACT_ATOMS: atom_id res chain seq x y z
N MET A 1 52.32 6.29 6.92
CA MET A 1 53.13 6.73 8.08
C MET A 1 52.52 8.00 8.62
N THR A 2 52.60 8.15 9.95
CA THR A 2 52.43 9.39 10.74
C THR A 2 51.02 10.02 10.78
N LEU A 3 50.49 10.52 11.91
CA LEU A 3 51.10 10.83 13.20
C LEU A 3 50.23 10.32 14.36
N ALA A 4 50.88 9.58 15.27
CA ALA A 4 50.43 9.50 16.65
C ALA A 4 50.76 10.85 17.32
N ILE A 5 49.75 11.56 17.80
CA ILE A 5 49.94 12.66 18.76
C ILE A 5 49.75 12.02 20.14
N VAL A 6 50.86 11.63 20.76
CA VAL A 6 50.91 11.37 22.20
C VAL A 6 51.16 12.73 22.87
N VAL A 7 50.17 13.20 23.63
CA VAL A 7 50.33 14.34 24.53
C VAL A 7 50.42 13.77 25.95
N ASP A 8 51.62 13.71 26.50
CA ASP A 8 51.82 13.53 27.94
C ASP A 8 51.77 14.90 28.62
N ILE A 9 50.86 15.04 29.59
CA ILE A 9 50.88 16.14 30.57
C ILE A 9 51.05 15.48 31.94
N CYS A 10 52.24 15.67 32.53
CA CYS A 10 52.52 15.25 33.89
C CYS A 10 51.98 16.26 34.91
N THR A 11 51.46 15.69 36.02
CA THR A 11 51.28 16.21 37.40
C THR A 11 49.85 16.51 37.90
N ALA A 12 49.71 16.25 39.22
CA ALA A 12 48.58 16.31 40.15
C ALA A 12 47.58 15.12 40.18
N ASN A 13 47.81 14.24 41.17
CA ASN A 13 46.95 13.16 41.69
C ASN A 13 46.57 12.01 40.74
N ASN A 14 47.18 10.83 40.96
CA ASN A 14 46.82 9.54 40.33
C ASN A 14 45.32 9.23 40.44
N ASP A 15 44.69 9.55 41.58
CA ASP A 15 43.26 9.31 41.81
C ASP A 15 42.34 10.09 40.86
N THR A 16 42.81 11.20 40.29
CA THR A 16 42.04 12.02 39.34
C THR A 16 42.15 11.47 37.92
N TRP A 17 43.32 10.96 37.54
CA TRP A 17 43.59 10.39 36.22
C TRP A 17 42.91 9.05 36.01
N ASP A 18 42.87 8.20 37.04
CA ASP A 18 42.14 6.94 36.98
C ASP A 18 40.63 7.18 36.87
N LYS A 19 40.10 8.17 37.60
CA LYS A 19 38.70 8.61 37.46
C LYS A 19 38.39 9.16 36.06
N ILE A 20 39.31 9.89 35.43
CA ILE A 20 39.15 10.40 34.05
C ILE A 20 39.23 9.26 33.03
N ARG A 21 40.20 8.34 33.17
CA ARG A 21 40.32 7.15 32.30
C ARG A 21 39.09 6.26 32.40
N GLU A 22 38.57 6.06 33.61
CA GLU A 22 37.37 5.26 33.83
C GLU A 22 36.13 5.94 33.24
N LYS A 23 35.97 7.26 33.41
CA LYS A 23 34.90 8.03 32.75
C LYS A 23 35.00 7.95 31.22
N LYS A 24 36.20 8.09 30.65
CA LYS A 24 36.44 7.96 29.20
C LYS A 24 36.15 6.53 28.71
N ALA A 25 36.56 5.50 29.46
CA ALA A 25 36.28 4.11 29.12
C ALA A 25 34.78 3.78 29.19
N ARG A 26 34.06 4.32 30.19
CA ARG A 26 32.59 4.22 30.29
C ARG A 26 31.91 4.93 29.13
N LEU A 27 32.39 6.11 28.74
CA LEU A 27 31.87 6.87 27.59
C LEU A 27 32.11 6.12 26.28
N VAL A 28 33.32 5.57 26.06
CA VAL A 28 33.63 4.76 24.87
C VAL A 28 32.81 3.47 24.85
N LYS A 29 32.62 2.79 25.99
CA LYS A 29 31.73 1.62 26.08
C LYS A 29 30.28 2.00 25.76
N LYS A 30 29.80 3.14 26.26
CA LYS A 30 28.46 3.68 25.95
C LYS A 30 28.33 3.99 24.45
N LEU A 31 29.28 4.73 23.87
CA LEU A 31 29.30 5.03 22.43
C LEU A 31 29.39 3.77 21.57
N LYS A 32 30.18 2.76 21.96
CA LYS A 32 30.22 1.46 21.25
C LYS A 32 28.90 0.70 21.37
N LYS A 33 28.23 0.76 22.53
CA LYS A 33 26.91 0.15 22.74
C LYS A 33 25.84 0.87 21.91
N ASP A 34 25.88 2.20 21.89
CA ASP A 34 24.97 3.04 21.12
C ASP A 34 25.22 2.86 19.60
N PHE A 35 26.48 2.74 19.17
CA PHE A 35 26.85 2.43 17.78
C PHE A 35 26.44 1.01 17.37
N ARG A 36 26.55 0.01 18.27
CA ARG A 36 25.97 -1.33 18.04
C ARG A 36 24.45 -1.32 17.98
N LYS A 37 23.80 -0.43 18.74
CA LYS A 37 22.35 -0.23 18.70
C LYS A 37 21.90 0.46 17.41
N LEU A 38 22.72 1.36 16.86
CA LEU A 38 22.53 1.98 15.54
C LEU A 38 22.78 0.99 14.39
N LYS A 39 23.80 0.14 14.49
CA LYS A 39 24.00 -1.02 13.57
C LYS A 39 22.85 -2.03 13.62
N LYS A 40 22.01 -1.98 14.65
CA LYS A 40 20.80 -2.81 14.77
C LYS A 40 19.65 -2.34 13.86
N GLN A 41 19.87 -1.29 13.08
CA GLN A 41 18.95 -0.79 12.05
C GLN A 41 19.39 -1.20 10.64
N GLU A 42 20.43 -2.04 10.48
CA GLU A 42 20.83 -2.57 9.17
C GLU A 42 19.63 -3.27 8.50
N GLY A 43 19.38 -2.96 7.23
CA GLY A 43 18.20 -3.47 6.51
C GLY A 43 16.87 -2.85 6.92
N ALA A 44 16.85 -1.84 7.82
CA ALA A 44 15.64 -1.11 8.14
C ALA A 44 15.13 -0.37 6.90
N VAL A 45 13.81 -0.37 6.72
CA VAL A 45 13.14 0.26 5.59
C VAL A 45 12.31 1.45 6.07
N LYS A 46 12.13 2.45 5.20
CA LYS A 46 11.17 3.54 5.38
C LYS A 46 10.64 4.01 4.02
N LEU A 47 9.51 4.70 4.03
CA LEU A 47 8.92 5.32 2.84
C LEU A 47 9.20 6.82 2.76
N VAL A 48 9.55 7.32 1.57
CA VAL A 48 9.83 8.74 1.30
C VAL A 48 9.03 9.25 0.09
N GLY A 49 8.91 10.59 -0.07
CA GLY A 49 8.32 11.19 -1.27
C GLY A 49 6.79 11.42 -1.26
N SER A 50 6.07 10.96 -0.23
CA SER A 50 4.60 11.14 -0.11
C SER A 50 4.09 12.59 0.06
N GLU A 51 4.96 13.58 0.28
CA GLU A 51 4.55 14.97 0.51
C GLU A 51 4.69 15.78 -0.78
N ASN A 52 3.55 16.12 -1.39
CA ASN A 52 3.34 16.96 -2.59
C ASN A 52 3.31 16.23 -3.95
N GLY A 53 2.23 15.51 -4.21
CA GLY A 53 1.70 15.43 -5.59
C GLY A 53 0.91 16.70 -5.90
N GLY A 54 1.52 17.66 -6.60
CA GLY A 54 0.73 18.58 -7.44
C GLY A 54 0.21 17.78 -8.64
N HIS A 55 -1.02 17.89 -9.12
CA HIS A 55 -1.98 18.99 -9.10
C HIS A 55 -3.39 18.51 -8.77
N GLU A 56 -3.97 18.96 -7.65
CA GLU A 56 -5.26 19.64 -7.60
C GLU A 56 -5.43 20.26 -6.20
N ALA A 57 -5.75 21.55 -6.17
CA ALA A 57 -5.75 22.38 -4.99
C ALA A 57 -6.91 22.02 -4.04
N PHE A 58 -6.61 21.38 -2.91
CA PHE A 58 -7.52 21.34 -1.77
C PHE A 58 -7.30 22.56 -0.87
N ASP A 59 -8.37 23.32 -0.69
CA ASP A 59 -8.47 24.65 -0.09
C ASP A 59 -7.89 24.73 1.34
N LYS A 60 -6.93 25.63 1.53
CA LYS A 60 -6.21 25.89 2.80
C LYS A 60 -7.04 26.64 3.85
N LYS A 61 -8.31 26.97 3.60
CA LYS A 61 -9.13 27.76 4.54
C LYS A 61 -9.72 26.99 5.73
N SER A 62 -9.67 25.66 5.76
CA SER A 62 -10.31 24.88 6.82
C SER A 62 -9.42 24.63 8.06
N PHE A 63 -8.12 24.99 8.02
CA PHE A 63 -7.14 24.60 9.04
C PHE A 63 -7.00 25.59 10.21
N GLU A 64 -7.51 26.82 10.10
CA GLU A 64 -7.27 27.86 11.11
C GLU A 64 -8.30 27.88 12.26
N TYR A 65 -9.38 27.09 12.17
CA TYR A 65 -10.46 27.09 13.17
C TYR A 65 -10.27 26.06 14.32
N SER A 66 -9.24 25.21 14.26
CA SER A 66 -9.07 24.10 15.22
C SER A 66 -7.99 24.31 16.31
N GLN A 67 -7.34 25.47 16.37
CA GLN A 67 -6.17 25.66 17.25
C GLN A 67 -6.45 26.12 18.69
N THR A 68 -7.70 26.18 19.17
CA THR A 68 -7.98 26.79 20.49
C THR A 68 -8.49 25.86 21.59
N VAL A 69 -8.77 24.57 21.34
CA VAL A 69 -9.53 23.77 22.34
C VAL A 69 -8.78 22.65 23.06
N PHE A 70 -7.63 22.14 22.60
CA PHE A 70 -7.00 20.98 23.26
C PHE A 70 -5.51 21.16 23.57
N LYS A 71 -5.21 22.03 24.54
CA LYS A 71 -4.02 21.87 25.39
C LYS A 71 -4.30 20.71 26.35
N ILE A 72 -3.99 19.48 25.94
CA ILE A 72 -3.59 18.27 26.72
C ILE A 72 -3.53 17.08 25.71
N ASP A 73 -2.79 17.20 24.61
CA ASP A 73 -2.51 16.07 23.69
C ASP A 73 -1.05 16.02 23.21
N HIS A 74 -0.21 16.93 23.71
CA HIS A 74 1.14 17.16 23.20
C HIS A 74 2.20 16.09 23.58
N LEU A 75 1.76 14.93 24.10
CA LEU A 75 2.63 13.78 24.36
C LEU A 75 2.19 12.49 23.66
N LYS A 76 1.09 12.49 22.90
CA LYS A 76 0.77 11.40 21.97
C LYS A 76 1.29 11.66 20.56
N GLU A 77 1.53 12.93 20.21
CA GLU A 77 1.99 13.37 18.88
C GLU A 77 3.44 13.00 18.53
N GLN A 78 4.23 12.40 19.42
CA GLN A 78 5.58 11.91 19.08
C GLN A 78 5.67 10.39 18.85
N PHE A 79 4.59 9.62 19.07
CA PHE A 79 4.62 8.17 18.90
C PHE A 79 3.75 7.65 17.73
N PHE A 80 2.82 8.45 17.22
CA PHE A 80 2.15 8.22 15.92
C PHE A 80 2.80 9.05 14.82
N SER A 81 4.14 8.98 14.75
CA SER A 81 4.93 9.53 13.65
C SER A 81 4.40 8.95 12.32
N ASN A 82 3.61 9.72 11.58
CA ASN A 82 3.43 9.67 10.12
C ASN A 82 3.87 8.36 9.45
N PHE A 83 3.17 7.25 9.70
CA PHE A 83 3.35 6.06 8.89
C PHE A 83 2.74 6.35 7.54
N LYS A 84 3.54 6.94 6.65
CA LYS A 84 3.23 7.06 5.24
C LYS A 84 2.97 5.65 4.73
N GLU A 85 1.74 5.38 4.32
CA GLU A 85 1.33 4.08 3.74
C GLU A 85 1.88 3.92 2.32
N LEU A 86 2.41 4.99 1.74
CA LEU A 86 2.90 5.05 0.38
C LEU A 86 4.18 5.86 0.30
N GLY A 87 5.03 5.51 -0.66
CA GLY A 87 6.27 6.23 -0.93
C GLY A 87 7.32 5.35 -1.60
N ASN A 88 8.40 5.99 -2.05
CA ASN A 88 9.58 5.27 -2.50
C ASN A 88 10.24 4.58 -1.32
N VAL A 89 10.80 3.41 -1.56
CA VAL A 89 11.49 2.60 -0.56
C VAL A 89 12.91 3.11 -0.39
N GLU A 90 13.28 3.50 0.83
CA GLU A 90 14.68 3.65 1.23
C GLU A 90 15.04 2.55 2.23
N ILE A 91 16.25 1.98 2.09
CA ILE A 91 16.82 0.98 3.00
C ILE A 91 18.10 1.51 3.67
N LEU A 92 18.34 1.11 4.92
CA LEU A 92 19.54 1.47 5.66
C LEU A 92 20.64 0.41 5.48
N HIS A 93 21.76 0.82 4.90
CA HIS A 93 22.96 -0.02 4.80
C HIS A 93 24.20 0.79 5.21
N ASP A 94 25.09 0.18 6.00
CA ASP A 94 26.33 0.83 6.47
C ASP A 94 26.09 2.20 7.16
N GLY A 95 24.98 2.31 7.87
CA GLY A 95 24.57 3.52 8.60
C GLY A 95 24.13 4.68 7.71
N LYS A 96 23.87 4.44 6.41
CA LYS A 96 23.37 5.44 5.46
C LYS A 96 22.12 4.94 4.76
N TRP A 97 21.13 5.81 4.62
CA TRP A 97 19.94 5.53 3.81
C TRP A 97 20.29 5.62 2.32
N GLY A 98 19.67 4.76 1.51
CA GLY A 98 19.74 4.76 0.06
C GLY A 98 18.48 4.16 -0.54
N SER A 99 18.25 4.40 -1.83
CA SER A 99 17.08 3.94 -2.58
C SER A 99 17.20 2.45 -2.96
N VAL A 100 16.08 1.86 -3.32
CA VAL A 100 15.98 0.54 -3.96
C VAL A 100 15.62 0.75 -5.43
N CYS A 101 16.30 0.06 -6.34
CA CYS A 101 15.98 0.14 -7.76
C CYS A 101 14.67 -0.60 -8.07
N ASP A 102 13.93 -0.15 -9.07
CA ASP A 102 12.68 -0.75 -9.54
C ASP A 102 12.84 -1.84 -10.60
N ASP A 103 14.07 -2.13 -11.03
CA ASP A 103 14.35 -3.29 -11.86
C ASP A 103 13.98 -4.60 -11.13
N GLU A 104 13.15 -5.38 -11.81
CA GLU A 104 12.58 -6.64 -11.29
C GLU A 104 11.77 -6.45 -9.99
N TRP A 105 11.30 -5.22 -9.72
CA TRP A 105 10.51 -4.88 -8.54
C TRP A 105 9.03 -5.22 -8.71
N ASP A 106 8.56 -6.25 -8.00
CA ASP A 106 7.21 -6.74 -8.12
C ASP A 106 6.43 -6.75 -6.78
N TYR A 107 5.31 -7.46 -6.79
CA TYR A 107 4.39 -7.53 -5.67
C TYR A 107 4.97 -8.27 -4.46
N LEU A 108 5.89 -9.22 -4.67
CA LEU A 108 6.54 -9.99 -3.61
C LEU A 108 7.47 -9.10 -2.79
N GLU A 109 8.32 -8.29 -3.43
CA GLU A 109 9.21 -7.34 -2.74
C GLU A 109 8.39 -6.28 -2.00
N ALA A 110 7.37 -5.74 -2.66
CA ALA A 110 6.48 -4.75 -2.07
C ALA A 110 5.77 -5.30 -0.82
N ASN A 111 5.33 -6.57 -0.85
CA ASN A 111 4.72 -7.22 0.30
C ASN A 111 5.68 -7.38 1.47
N VAL A 112 6.93 -7.80 1.20
CA VAL A 112 7.96 -7.90 2.25
C VAL A 112 8.18 -6.53 2.89
N VAL A 113 8.29 -5.47 2.10
CA VAL A 113 8.43 -4.09 2.62
C VAL A 113 7.25 -3.69 3.49
N CYS A 114 6.01 -3.85 3.00
CA CYS A 114 4.84 -3.43 3.74
C CYS A 114 4.69 -4.21 5.06
N ARG A 115 4.91 -5.53 5.06
CA ARG A 115 4.90 -6.34 6.28
C ARG A 115 6.03 -5.94 7.24
N GLN A 116 7.23 -5.67 6.72
CA GLN A 116 8.38 -5.21 7.52
C GLN A 116 8.09 -3.86 8.21
N LEU A 117 7.29 -3.00 7.59
CA LEU A 117 6.85 -1.72 8.15
C LEU A 117 5.64 -1.84 9.10
N GLY A 118 5.07 -3.04 9.25
CA GLY A 118 3.93 -3.31 10.13
C GLY A 118 2.56 -3.12 9.49
N PHE A 119 2.49 -3.10 8.16
CA PHE A 119 1.25 -3.12 7.40
C PHE A 119 0.84 -4.57 7.07
N ASP A 120 -0.43 -4.77 6.71
CA ASP A 120 -0.96 -6.11 6.41
C ASP A 120 -0.37 -6.71 5.13
N GLY A 121 0.02 -5.84 4.19
CA GLY A 121 0.61 -6.20 2.91
C GLY A 121 0.67 -5.01 1.96
N ALA A 122 1.16 -5.24 0.75
CA ALA A 122 1.17 -4.26 -0.32
C ALA A 122 -0.17 -4.25 -1.07
N ILE A 123 -0.67 -3.06 -1.37
CA ILE A 123 -1.72 -2.84 -2.37
C ILE A 123 -1.10 -2.93 -3.76
N LYS A 124 0.05 -2.29 -3.97
CA LYS A 124 0.83 -2.43 -5.22
C LYS A 124 2.29 -1.99 -5.06
N PRO A 125 3.22 -2.54 -5.86
CA PRO A 125 4.50 -1.92 -6.13
C PRO A 125 4.31 -0.65 -6.97
N THR A 126 5.27 0.27 -6.87
CA THR A 126 5.40 1.42 -7.77
C THR A 126 6.82 1.50 -8.28
N ALA A 127 6.98 1.97 -9.52
CA ALA A 127 8.25 2.14 -10.20
C ALA A 127 8.35 3.56 -10.81
N ASN A 128 9.41 3.81 -11.56
CA ASN A 128 9.76 5.05 -12.25
C ASN A 128 9.78 6.27 -11.31
N GLY A 129 10.22 6.07 -10.06
CA GLY A 129 10.28 7.14 -9.08
C GLY A 129 8.93 7.82 -8.88
N HIS A 130 7.87 7.02 -8.77
CA HIS A 130 6.48 7.47 -8.65
C HIS A 130 6.27 8.57 -7.59
N PHE A 131 7.02 8.52 -6.48
CA PHE A 131 6.96 9.52 -5.41
C PHE A 131 8.11 10.55 -5.45
N GLY A 132 8.71 10.72 -6.62
CA GLY A 132 9.87 11.56 -6.88
C GLY A 132 11.13 10.75 -7.19
N GLN A 133 12.15 11.42 -7.69
CA GLN A 133 13.43 10.78 -8.02
C GLN A 133 14.18 10.31 -6.77
N ALA A 134 15.02 9.29 -6.93
CA ALA A 134 15.99 8.88 -5.91
C ALA A 134 16.89 10.07 -5.56
N ARG A 135 16.84 10.48 -4.29
CA ARG A 135 17.66 11.58 -3.78
C ARG A 135 19.04 11.12 -3.30
N ARG A 136 19.27 9.82 -3.30
CA ARG A 136 20.41 9.13 -2.71
C ARG A 136 20.84 8.02 -3.67
N ARG A 137 22.00 7.41 -3.39
CA ARG A 137 22.46 6.23 -4.14
C ARG A 137 21.47 5.06 -3.99
N TYR A 138 21.49 4.15 -4.95
CA TYR A 138 20.86 2.84 -4.82
C TYR A 138 21.71 1.91 -3.95
N TRP A 139 21.05 1.20 -3.03
CA TRP A 139 21.67 0.18 -2.18
C TRP A 139 21.34 -1.23 -2.64
N MET A 140 20.20 -1.42 -3.30
CA MET A 140 19.74 -2.71 -3.79
C MET A 140 19.23 -2.54 -5.21
N ASP A 141 19.44 -3.59 -6.00
CA ASP A 141 19.06 -3.71 -7.40
C ASP A 141 18.74 -5.17 -7.72
N ASN A 142 17.86 -5.41 -8.69
CA ASN A 142 17.34 -6.72 -9.08
C ASN A 142 16.94 -7.55 -7.84
N VAL A 143 15.99 -7.02 -7.07
CA VAL A 143 15.57 -7.61 -5.80
C VAL A 143 14.53 -8.69 -6.08
N TYR A 144 14.82 -9.92 -5.65
CA TYR A 144 13.97 -11.08 -5.80
C TYR A 144 13.66 -11.69 -4.44
N CYS A 145 12.43 -11.52 -3.99
CA CYS A 145 11.86 -12.12 -2.80
C CYS A 145 10.99 -13.33 -3.17
N ASP A 146 10.98 -14.33 -2.31
CA ASP A 146 9.98 -15.42 -2.37
C ASP A 146 8.63 -14.97 -1.78
N GLY A 147 8.61 -13.82 -1.11
CA GLY A 147 7.44 -13.22 -0.45
C GLY A 147 7.25 -13.66 1.00
N SER A 148 8.07 -14.60 1.49
CA SER A 148 8.02 -15.13 2.86
C SER A 148 8.99 -14.46 3.82
N GLU A 149 9.90 -13.64 3.31
CA GLU A 149 10.93 -12.95 4.06
C GLU A 149 10.33 -11.92 5.03
N ASP A 150 10.91 -11.80 6.22
CA ASP A 150 10.50 -10.79 7.19
C ASP A 150 11.16 -9.42 6.97
N GLU A 151 12.22 -9.37 6.16
CA GLU A 151 13.04 -8.19 5.91
C GLU A 151 13.49 -8.17 4.45
N LEU A 152 13.40 -6.99 3.81
CA LEU A 152 13.81 -6.83 2.40
C LEU A 152 15.29 -7.20 2.17
N SER A 153 16.15 -6.94 3.15
CA SER A 153 17.58 -7.26 3.12
C SER A 153 17.88 -8.77 3.08
N LYS A 154 16.89 -9.64 3.32
CA LYS A 154 17.02 -11.11 3.25
C LYS A 154 16.63 -11.68 1.89
N CYS A 155 16.00 -10.89 1.03
CA CYS A 155 15.73 -11.28 -0.35
C CYS A 155 17.05 -11.38 -1.13
N ARG A 156 17.04 -12.06 -2.28
CA ARG A 156 18.20 -12.13 -3.17
C ARG A 156 18.29 -10.83 -3.97
N PHE A 157 19.49 -10.29 -4.16
CA PHE A 157 19.76 -9.08 -4.95
C PHE A 157 21.23 -9.06 -5.39
N ASP A 158 21.61 -8.15 -6.29
CA ASP A 158 22.93 -8.13 -6.93
C ASP A 158 24.10 -7.70 -6.02
N GLY A 159 23.79 -7.38 -4.76
CA GLY A 159 24.75 -6.99 -3.74
C GLY A 159 24.72 -5.50 -3.43
N TRP A 160 25.21 -5.15 -2.23
CA TRP A 160 25.04 -3.81 -1.69
C TRP A 160 25.72 -2.72 -2.52
N GLY A 161 24.91 -1.82 -3.06
CA GLY A 161 25.37 -0.67 -3.84
C GLY A 161 25.92 -1.03 -5.22
N ALA A 162 25.72 -2.26 -5.68
CA ALA A 162 25.87 -2.67 -7.07
C ALA A 162 24.53 -2.40 -7.76
N SER A 163 24.49 -1.32 -8.53
CA SER A 163 23.29 -0.90 -9.27
C SER A 163 23.73 -0.01 -10.44
N ASP A 164 23.08 -0.15 -11.58
CA ASP A 164 23.23 0.73 -12.75
C ASP A 164 22.09 1.75 -12.89
N CYS A 165 21.15 1.74 -11.94
CA CYS A 165 19.98 2.62 -11.93
C CYS A 165 20.30 4.10 -11.71
N GLU A 166 19.56 4.96 -12.40
CA GLU A 166 19.60 6.41 -12.37
C GLU A 166 18.47 7.00 -11.51
N GLY A 167 18.43 8.32 -11.33
CA GLY A 167 17.49 8.98 -10.40
C GLY A 167 16.00 8.69 -10.63
N GLY A 168 15.62 8.25 -11.84
CA GLY A 168 14.24 7.93 -12.20
C GLY A 168 13.76 6.55 -11.78
N GLU A 169 14.64 5.66 -11.33
CA GLU A 169 14.37 4.21 -11.18
C GLU A 169 14.15 3.82 -9.72
N ALA A 170 13.50 4.71 -8.95
CA ALA A 170 13.24 4.45 -7.53
C ALA A 170 11.99 3.58 -7.35
N ALA A 171 12.20 2.39 -6.78
CA ALA A 171 11.13 1.53 -6.31
C ALA A 171 10.33 2.17 -5.18
N GLY A 172 9.04 1.88 -5.15
CA GLY A 172 8.11 2.32 -4.12
C GLY A 172 7.00 1.31 -3.86
N VAL A 173 6.20 1.60 -2.84
CA VAL A 173 5.07 0.77 -2.44
C VAL A 173 3.87 1.63 -2.07
N ILE A 174 2.70 1.00 -2.13
CA ILE A 174 1.49 1.43 -1.44
C ILE A 174 1.06 0.26 -0.57
N CYS A 175 0.92 0.46 0.74
CA CYS A 175 0.61 -0.56 1.74
C CYS A 175 -0.84 -0.50 2.21
N ALA A 176 -1.38 -1.64 2.65
CA ALA A 176 -2.71 -1.75 3.24
C ALA A 176 -2.65 -1.64 4.77
N ARG A 177 -3.52 -0.83 5.38
CA ARG A 177 -3.77 -0.84 6.83
C ARG A 177 -4.98 -1.71 7.18
N ASP A 178 -4.91 -2.32 8.36
CA ASP A 178 -6.01 -3.08 8.95
C ASP A 178 -7.22 -2.17 9.25
N GLN A 179 -8.41 -2.59 8.82
CA GLN A 179 -9.66 -1.88 9.06
C GLN A 179 -10.11 -1.92 10.53
N GLN A 180 -9.51 -2.77 11.38
CA GLN A 180 -9.86 -2.86 12.80
C GLN A 180 -9.48 -1.62 13.64
N GLN A 181 -8.61 -0.74 13.13
CA GLN A 181 -8.27 0.52 13.82
C GLN A 181 -9.21 1.69 13.48
N GLN A 182 -9.96 1.61 12.38
CA GLN A 182 -10.93 2.64 11.99
C GLN A 182 -12.21 2.57 12.85
N GLU A 183 -12.64 1.36 13.21
CA GLU A 183 -13.88 1.13 13.98
C GLU A 183 -13.80 1.62 15.44
N ALA A 184 -12.58 1.77 15.99
CA ALA A 184 -12.35 2.26 17.34
C ALA A 184 -12.52 3.80 17.47
N GLU A 185 -12.35 4.55 16.38
CA GLU A 185 -12.43 6.02 16.38
C GLU A 185 -13.85 6.52 16.07
N ASP A 186 -14.60 5.81 15.21
CA ASP A 186 -16.00 6.13 14.92
C ASP A 186 -16.97 5.67 16.03
N GLY A 187 -16.58 4.65 16.82
CA GLY A 187 -17.38 4.07 17.91
C GLY A 187 -17.56 4.94 19.18
N VAL A 188 -16.96 6.13 19.24
CA VAL A 188 -17.17 7.10 20.35
C VAL A 188 -18.34 8.04 20.06
N ARG A 189 -18.69 8.28 18.78
CA ARG A 189 -19.68 9.29 18.40
C ARG A 189 -21.13 8.81 18.43
N GLU A 190 -21.38 7.50 18.34
CA GLU A 190 -22.74 6.94 18.30
C GLU A 190 -23.39 6.71 19.67
N ARG A 191 -22.63 6.62 20.76
CA ARG A 191 -23.17 6.36 22.11
C ARG A 191 -24.05 7.49 22.67
N SER A 192 -24.05 8.67 22.04
CA SER A 192 -24.83 9.84 22.47
C SER A 192 -26.23 9.97 21.83
N LYS A 193 -26.64 9.06 20.92
CA LYS A 193 -27.93 9.18 20.20
C LYS A 193 -28.93 8.03 20.43
N ALA A 194 -28.61 7.03 21.25
CA ALA A 194 -29.51 5.91 21.53
C ALA A 194 -30.53 6.24 22.64
N ARG A 195 -31.59 6.98 22.32
CA ARG A 195 -32.82 6.99 23.14
C ARG A 195 -34.09 7.33 22.37
N ARG A 196 -34.48 6.52 21.38
CA ARG A 196 -35.90 6.36 20.97
C ARG A 196 -36.20 4.91 20.57
N LYS A 197 -37.27 4.36 21.15
CA LYS A 197 -37.82 3.00 20.99
C LYS A 197 -38.46 2.81 19.60
N PRO A 198 -38.67 1.56 19.13
CA PRO A 198 -39.14 1.28 17.77
C PRO A 198 -40.68 1.26 17.72
N GLU A 199 -41.25 1.80 16.64
CA GLU A 199 -42.66 1.62 16.31
C GLU A 199 -42.81 1.01 14.92
N LYS A 200 -43.52 -0.12 14.87
CA LYS A 200 -43.80 -0.92 13.68
C LYS A 200 -44.81 -0.19 12.80
N ARG A 201 -44.50 0.03 11.53
CA ARG A 201 -45.53 0.16 10.48
C ARG A 201 -45.16 -0.61 9.23
N ARG A 202 -46.06 -1.53 8.89
CA ARG A 202 -46.09 -2.39 7.72
C ARG A 202 -46.80 -1.62 6.60
N ILE A 203 -46.16 -1.35 5.47
CA ILE A 203 -46.86 -1.03 4.21
C ILE A 203 -46.14 -1.72 3.03
N LYS A 204 -46.84 -2.73 2.51
CA LYS A 204 -47.04 -3.23 1.13
C LYS A 204 -45.89 -3.19 0.12
N ASP A 205 -45.61 -4.39 -0.38
CA ASP A 205 -44.97 -4.78 -1.64
C ASP A 205 -44.57 -3.66 -2.61
N THR A 206 -43.26 -3.47 -2.76
CA THR A 206 -42.65 -2.94 -3.97
C THR A 206 -41.79 -4.05 -4.56
N HIS A 207 -42.17 -4.50 -5.76
CA HIS A 207 -41.55 -5.58 -6.49
C HIS A 207 -40.17 -5.16 -7.05
N GLN A 208 -39.13 -5.93 -6.70
CA GLN A 208 -37.87 -6.19 -7.45
C GLN A 208 -37.01 -5.00 -7.94
N GLN A 209 -35.89 -4.79 -7.23
CA GLN A 209 -34.64 -4.23 -7.76
C GLN A 209 -33.47 -5.11 -7.27
N GLY A 210 -33.45 -6.37 -7.73
CA GLY A 210 -32.33 -7.27 -7.47
C GLY A 210 -31.31 -7.18 -8.60
N VAL A 211 -30.06 -6.87 -8.27
CA VAL A 211 -28.91 -7.08 -9.16
C VAL A 211 -28.42 -8.51 -8.91
N ALA A 212 -28.32 -9.32 -9.96
CA ALA A 212 -27.75 -10.66 -9.88
C ALA A 212 -26.55 -10.78 -10.80
N ILE A 213 -25.52 -11.51 -10.36
CA ILE A 213 -24.28 -11.74 -11.08
C ILE A 213 -23.97 -13.24 -11.14
N ARG A 214 -23.35 -13.70 -12.22
CA ARG A 214 -22.88 -15.10 -12.36
C ARG A 214 -21.66 -15.20 -13.27
N LEU A 215 -20.92 -16.31 -13.14
CA LEU A 215 -19.91 -16.74 -14.10
C LEU A 215 -20.49 -17.79 -15.04
N ALA A 216 -20.23 -17.66 -16.34
CA ALA A 216 -20.74 -18.54 -17.39
C ALA A 216 -19.64 -19.00 -18.35
N GLY A 217 -19.70 -20.26 -18.81
CA GLY A 217 -18.78 -20.81 -19.81
C GLY A 217 -17.42 -21.29 -19.28
N GLY A 218 -17.16 -21.15 -17.97
CA GLY A 218 -15.98 -21.72 -17.31
C GLY A 218 -16.04 -23.24 -17.18
N ARG A 219 -14.87 -23.89 -17.03
CA ARG A 219 -14.74 -25.34 -16.77
C ARG A 219 -15.00 -25.68 -15.30
N VAL A 220 -14.77 -24.71 -14.40
CA VAL A 220 -15.02 -24.79 -12.96
C VAL A 220 -15.94 -23.66 -12.50
N HIS A 221 -16.54 -23.78 -11.30
CA HIS A 221 -17.51 -22.79 -10.80
C HIS A 221 -16.90 -21.44 -10.42
N SER A 222 -15.56 -21.35 -10.37
CA SER A 222 -14.80 -20.15 -9.99
C SER A 222 -14.19 -19.42 -11.18
N GLU A 223 -14.53 -19.79 -12.42
CA GLU A 223 -14.07 -19.13 -13.63
C GLU A 223 -15.21 -18.97 -14.63
N GLY A 224 -15.06 -18.04 -15.57
CA GLY A 224 -15.99 -17.85 -16.67
C GLY A 224 -16.21 -16.39 -17.02
N ARG A 225 -17.00 -16.16 -18.05
CA ARG A 225 -17.50 -14.83 -18.42
C ARG A 225 -18.44 -14.31 -17.35
N VAL A 226 -18.26 -13.06 -16.98
CA VAL A 226 -19.14 -12.37 -16.05
C VAL A 226 -20.42 -11.95 -16.77
N GLU A 227 -21.57 -12.35 -16.22
CA GLU A 227 -22.89 -11.91 -16.67
C GLU A 227 -23.64 -11.24 -15.53
N VAL A 228 -24.35 -10.16 -15.85
CA VAL A 228 -25.14 -9.38 -14.89
C VAL A 228 -26.60 -9.28 -15.35
N LYS A 229 -27.52 -9.35 -14.39
CA LYS A 229 -28.95 -9.20 -14.59
C LYS A 229 -29.44 -8.03 -13.75
N LEU A 230 -29.89 -6.97 -14.43
CA LEU A 230 -30.42 -5.76 -13.80
C LEU A 230 -31.94 -5.83 -13.70
N GLY A 231 -32.47 -6.02 -12.50
CA GLY A 231 -33.92 -6.04 -12.26
C GLY A 231 -34.62 -7.18 -13.00
N ARG A 232 -35.48 -6.84 -13.98
CA ARG A 232 -36.24 -7.80 -14.79
C ARG A 232 -35.65 -8.04 -16.19
N SER A 233 -34.52 -7.43 -16.51
CA SER A 233 -33.83 -7.63 -17.81
C SER A 233 -33.31 -9.06 -17.95
N ASP A 234 -33.03 -9.48 -19.18
CA ASP A 234 -32.28 -10.73 -19.42
C ASP A 234 -30.81 -10.60 -18.97
N TRP A 235 -30.13 -11.75 -18.89
CA TRP A 235 -28.69 -11.76 -18.61
C TRP A 235 -27.93 -11.09 -19.73
N GLY A 236 -27.00 -10.21 -19.36
CA GLY A 236 -26.12 -9.58 -20.33
C GLY A 236 -24.64 -9.63 -19.92
N VAL A 237 -23.79 -9.43 -20.93
CA VAL A 237 -22.34 -9.37 -20.79
C VAL A 237 -21.89 -7.96 -20.44
N ILE A 238 -20.67 -7.86 -19.93
CA ILE A 238 -20.03 -6.59 -19.61
C ILE A 238 -18.98 -6.32 -20.69
N CYS A 239 -18.82 -5.05 -21.07
CA CYS A 239 -17.73 -4.65 -21.95
C CYS A 239 -16.38 -4.94 -21.28
N GLY A 240 -15.48 -5.61 -21.99
CA GLY A 240 -14.13 -5.94 -21.52
C GLY A 240 -13.13 -4.78 -21.62
N ASP A 241 -13.50 -3.68 -22.28
CA ASP A 241 -12.64 -2.50 -22.40
C ASP A 241 -12.38 -1.89 -21.02
N GLY A 242 -11.11 -1.78 -20.65
CA GLY A 242 -10.68 -1.34 -19.33
C GLY A 242 -10.91 -2.34 -18.18
N TRP A 243 -11.38 -3.57 -18.45
CA TRP A 243 -11.63 -4.57 -17.41
C TRP A 243 -10.32 -5.06 -16.78
N SER A 244 -10.20 -4.96 -15.46
CA SER A 244 -8.97 -5.23 -14.72
C SER A 244 -9.21 -6.13 -13.50
N LEU A 245 -8.13 -6.40 -12.74
CA LEU A 245 -8.21 -7.14 -11.49
C LEU A 245 -9.08 -6.43 -10.44
N PHE A 246 -9.31 -5.12 -10.54
CA PHE A 246 -10.20 -4.41 -9.62
C PHE A 246 -11.66 -4.80 -9.82
N GLU A 247 -12.13 -4.82 -11.07
CA GLU A 247 -13.48 -5.28 -11.40
C GLU A 247 -13.64 -6.77 -11.08
N ALA A 248 -12.64 -7.59 -11.47
CA ALA A 248 -12.65 -9.02 -11.16
C ALA A 248 -12.70 -9.29 -9.65
N ALA A 249 -11.98 -8.51 -8.83
CA ALA A 249 -12.01 -8.64 -7.38
C ALA A 249 -13.39 -8.34 -6.79
N VAL A 250 -14.08 -7.32 -7.31
CA VAL A 250 -15.47 -7.02 -6.91
C VAL A 250 -16.40 -8.17 -7.28
N VAL A 251 -16.26 -8.76 -8.48
CA VAL A 251 -17.06 -9.92 -8.91
C VAL A 251 -16.81 -11.15 -8.03
N CYS A 252 -15.55 -11.52 -7.82
CA CYS A 252 -15.17 -12.67 -7.00
C CYS A 252 -15.65 -12.50 -5.55
N ARG A 253 -15.57 -11.28 -5.01
CA ARG A 253 -16.10 -10.96 -3.68
C ARG A 253 -17.62 -11.03 -3.63
N GLN A 254 -18.31 -10.45 -4.62
CA GLN A 254 -19.78 -10.45 -4.69
C GLN A 254 -20.35 -11.87 -4.81
N LEU A 255 -19.63 -12.77 -5.48
CA LEU A 255 -19.98 -14.18 -5.61
C LEU A 255 -19.54 -15.06 -4.42
N GLY A 256 -18.79 -14.51 -3.46
CA GLY A 256 -18.25 -15.28 -2.33
C GLY A 256 -17.16 -16.28 -2.73
N LEU A 257 -16.46 -16.04 -3.85
CA LEU A 257 -15.41 -16.91 -4.40
C LEU A 257 -13.99 -16.54 -3.92
N GLY A 258 -13.86 -15.48 -3.12
CA GLY A 258 -12.58 -15.02 -2.58
C GLY A 258 -11.92 -13.95 -3.46
N TYR A 259 -10.60 -14.08 -3.67
CA TYR A 259 -9.79 -13.11 -4.42
C TYR A 259 -9.77 -13.43 -5.91
N ALA A 260 -9.72 -12.40 -6.74
CA ALA A 260 -9.50 -12.56 -8.17
C ALA A 260 -8.02 -12.86 -8.45
N SER A 261 -7.75 -13.94 -9.19
CA SER A 261 -6.41 -14.31 -9.64
C SER A 261 -6.08 -13.76 -11.02
N ASP A 262 -7.09 -13.50 -11.85
CA ASP A 262 -6.92 -13.07 -13.25
C ASP A 262 -8.12 -12.22 -13.71
N ALA A 263 -7.91 -11.37 -14.71
CA ALA A 263 -8.92 -10.53 -15.33
C ALA A 263 -8.80 -10.59 -16.86
N VAL A 264 -9.69 -11.37 -17.48
CA VAL A 264 -9.65 -11.63 -18.92
C VAL A 264 -10.56 -10.65 -19.67
N GLN A 265 -9.98 -9.86 -20.57
CA GLN A 265 -10.69 -8.86 -21.39
C GLN A 265 -11.27 -9.42 -22.70
N THR A 266 -10.89 -10.64 -23.07
CA THR A 266 -11.27 -11.27 -24.35
C THR A 266 -12.48 -12.20 -24.21
N ASN A 267 -13.10 -12.55 -25.33
CA ASN A 267 -14.25 -13.46 -25.39
C ASN A 267 -13.89 -14.95 -25.18
N PHE A 268 -12.88 -15.24 -24.35
CA PHE A 268 -12.30 -16.58 -24.17
C PHE A 268 -13.33 -17.64 -23.77
N PHE A 269 -14.33 -17.26 -22.96
CA PHE A 269 -15.41 -18.14 -22.50
C PHE A 269 -16.67 -18.11 -23.39
N GLY A 270 -16.55 -17.57 -24.61
CA GLY A 270 -17.67 -17.33 -25.53
C GLY A 270 -18.62 -16.23 -25.05
N GLY A 271 -19.76 -16.03 -25.71
CA GLY A 271 -20.77 -15.03 -25.30
C GLY A 271 -21.34 -14.16 -26.43
N GLU A 272 -20.94 -14.38 -27.68
CA GLU A 272 -21.27 -13.52 -28.84
C GLU A 272 -22.76 -13.27 -29.09
N LYS A 273 -23.64 -14.14 -28.56
CA LYS A 273 -25.10 -14.04 -28.72
C LYS A 273 -25.80 -13.38 -27.53
N THR A 274 -25.07 -13.03 -26.48
CA THR A 274 -25.61 -12.48 -25.23
C THR A 274 -25.57 -10.95 -25.31
N PRO A 275 -26.67 -10.24 -25.02
CA PRO A 275 -26.71 -8.78 -25.11
C PRO A 275 -25.78 -8.13 -24.08
N MET A 276 -25.31 -6.91 -24.34
CA MET A 276 -24.55 -6.13 -23.37
C MET A 276 -25.47 -5.59 -22.27
N ALA A 277 -25.07 -5.71 -21.01
CA ALA A 277 -25.82 -5.18 -19.87
C ALA A 277 -25.20 -3.92 -19.25
N ILE A 278 -23.86 -3.84 -19.20
CA ILE A 278 -23.12 -2.70 -18.63
C ILE A 278 -21.81 -2.51 -19.42
N SER A 279 -21.34 -1.27 -19.55
CA SER A 279 -20.04 -0.92 -20.15
C SER A 279 -19.30 0.12 -19.31
N GLY A 280 -18.01 0.31 -19.60
CA GLY A 280 -17.16 1.31 -18.93
C GLY A 280 -17.03 1.08 -17.43
N VAL A 281 -17.02 -0.17 -16.98
CA VAL A 281 -16.97 -0.49 -15.55
C VAL A 281 -15.59 -0.17 -14.99
N GLN A 282 -15.56 0.71 -13.99
CA GLN A 282 -14.35 1.15 -13.28
C GLN A 282 -14.59 1.04 -11.77
N CYS A 283 -14.02 0.01 -11.18
CA CYS A 283 -14.05 -0.28 -9.77
C CYS A 283 -12.77 0.21 -9.10
N ARG A 284 -12.90 0.64 -7.85
CA ARG A 284 -11.77 0.87 -6.94
C ARG A 284 -11.29 -0.44 -6.30
N GLY A 285 -12.11 -1.49 -6.37
CA GLY A 285 -11.83 -2.80 -5.82
C GLY A 285 -12.40 -3.00 -4.41
N ASN A 286 -13.11 -2.02 -3.84
CA ASN A 286 -13.73 -2.09 -2.50
C ASN A 286 -15.27 -2.12 -2.53
N GLU A 287 -15.85 -2.06 -3.72
CA GLU A 287 -17.30 -2.08 -3.95
C GLU A 287 -17.94 -3.41 -3.54
N SER A 288 -19.15 -3.36 -2.99
CA SER A 288 -19.85 -4.57 -2.53
C SER A 288 -20.54 -5.32 -3.68
N SER A 289 -20.91 -4.58 -4.72
CA SER A 289 -21.50 -5.08 -5.96
C SER A 289 -20.84 -4.40 -7.14
N LEU A 290 -20.77 -5.10 -8.27
CA LEU A 290 -20.28 -4.56 -9.53
C LEU A 290 -21.07 -3.32 -9.99
N THR A 291 -22.33 -3.21 -9.59
CA THR A 291 -23.19 -2.03 -9.88
C THR A 291 -22.90 -0.83 -8.97
N ASP A 292 -22.07 -0.98 -7.94
CA ASP A 292 -21.60 0.14 -7.11
C ASP A 292 -20.37 0.81 -7.73
N CYS A 293 -19.71 0.14 -8.68
CA CYS A 293 -18.61 0.70 -9.44
C CYS A 293 -19.12 1.79 -10.39
N LEU A 294 -18.22 2.71 -10.77
CA LEU A 294 -18.54 3.65 -11.83
C LEU A 294 -18.75 2.85 -13.12
N HIS A 295 -19.84 3.14 -13.82
CA HIS A 295 -20.13 2.51 -15.10
C HIS A 295 -20.95 3.44 -15.98
N ASP A 296 -20.85 3.25 -17.29
CA ASP A 296 -21.55 4.08 -18.23
C ASP A 296 -23.06 3.80 -18.24
N LYS A 297 -23.82 4.81 -18.65
CA LYS A 297 -25.26 4.69 -18.94
C LYS A 297 -25.54 4.32 -20.39
N LEU A 298 -24.54 4.50 -21.25
CA LEU A 298 -24.58 4.19 -22.68
C LEU A 298 -23.86 2.88 -22.90
N LEU A 299 -24.56 1.89 -23.49
CA LEU A 299 -24.01 0.58 -23.85
C LEU A 299 -23.16 0.70 -25.11
N ASP A 300 -21.98 1.31 -24.96
CA ASP A 300 -20.96 1.41 -26.00
C ASP A 300 -19.67 0.74 -25.52
N CYS A 301 -18.99 0.05 -26.42
CA CYS A 301 -17.78 -0.71 -26.13
C CYS A 301 -16.77 -0.47 -27.25
N PRO A 302 -15.99 0.63 -27.17
CA PRO A 302 -15.11 1.05 -28.24
C PRO A 302 -13.86 0.16 -28.30
N GLY A 303 -13.87 -0.85 -29.17
CA GLY A 303 -12.68 -1.64 -29.49
C GLY A 303 -12.97 -2.91 -30.28
N ASN A 304 -11.97 -3.41 -31.01
CA ASN A 304 -11.98 -4.71 -31.72
C ASN A 304 -12.00 -5.93 -30.78
N PHE A 305 -12.58 -5.80 -29.58
CA PHE A 305 -12.77 -6.90 -28.62
C PHE A 305 -14.06 -7.68 -28.85
N PHE A 306 -14.88 -7.21 -29.79
CA PHE A 306 -15.71 -8.05 -30.63
C PHE A 306 -15.04 -8.16 -32.01
N PHE A 307 -14.87 -9.39 -32.50
CA PHE A 307 -14.22 -9.82 -33.75
C PHE A 307 -12.69 -10.03 -33.72
N ASN A 308 -12.30 -11.28 -33.57
CA ASN A 308 -11.70 -11.93 -34.73
C ASN A 308 -12.27 -13.34 -34.93
N SER A 309 -12.96 -13.48 -36.06
CA SER A 309 -13.42 -14.73 -36.65
C SER A 309 -12.22 -15.48 -37.22
N LYS A 310 -11.91 -16.65 -36.64
CA LYS A 310 -11.58 -17.92 -37.34
C LYS A 310 -11.29 -19.02 -36.33
#